data_AF-A0A1Q3CKR5-F1
#
_entry.id   AF-A0A1Q3CKR5-F1
#
_cell.length_a   1.000
_cell.length_b   1.000
_cell.length_c   1.000
_cell.angle_alpha   90.00
_cell.angle_beta   90.00
_cell.angle_gamma   90.00
#
_symmetry.space_group_name_H-M   'P 1'
#
loop_
_entity.id
_entity.type
_entity.pdbx_description
1 polymer ?
#
loop_
_entity_poly.entity_id
_entity_poly.type
_entity_poly.pdbx_seq_one_letter_code
_entity_poly.pdbx_strand_id
1 'polypeptide(L)'
;MKEVLWDFRFEWLNQFDVPWSICGDLNDFAAPSEHKGKKKQSLTCCLKFQENLNICGLFGLGFTGPCFTWTNCLKGLENVKVRLDRCLANPIWKETFPDALVNHLPRTHSDFVS
;
A
#
# COMPACT_ATOMS: atom_id res chain seq x y z
N MET A 1 -1.48 -15.99 9.33
CA MET A 1 -1.12 -16.42 7.95
C MET A 1 -0.59 -15.25 7.11
N LYS A 2 -1.26 -14.09 7.07
CA LYS A 2 -0.68 -12.85 6.50
C LYS A 2 0.53 -12.33 7.30
N GLU A 3 0.44 -12.24 8.63
CA GLU A 3 1.52 -11.73 9.51
C GLU A 3 2.86 -12.46 9.29
N VAL A 4 2.86 -13.81 9.38
CA VAL A 4 4.03 -14.66 9.09
C VAL A 4 4.64 -14.45 7.70
N LEU A 5 3.83 -14.01 6.72
CA LEU A 5 4.27 -13.79 5.35
C LEU A 5 4.99 -12.44 5.18
N TRP A 6 4.64 -11.44 6.00
CA TRP A 6 5.38 -10.17 6.10
C TRP A 6 6.74 -10.42 6.75
N ASP A 7 6.76 -11.02 7.93
CA ASP A 7 7.98 -11.16 8.73
C ASP A 7 9.08 -11.90 7.96
N PHE A 8 8.79 -13.10 7.44
CA PHE A 8 9.82 -13.95 6.83
C PHE A 8 10.41 -13.40 5.52
N ARG A 9 9.59 -12.78 4.67
CA ARG A 9 10.06 -12.29 3.35
C ARG A 9 10.88 -11.02 3.48
N PHE A 10 10.48 -10.12 4.37
CA PHE A 10 11.15 -8.84 4.51
C PHE A 10 12.41 -8.91 5.37
N GLU A 11 12.41 -9.76 6.40
CA GLU A 11 13.65 -10.07 7.13
C GLU A 11 14.72 -10.64 6.21
N TRP A 12 14.35 -11.51 5.25
CA TRP A 12 15.30 -12.05 4.30
C TRP A 12 15.83 -10.99 3.33
N LEU A 13 14.95 -10.15 2.75
CA LEU A 13 15.37 -9.08 1.84
C LEU A 13 16.25 -8.02 2.52
N ASN A 14 15.99 -7.74 3.80
CA ASN A 14 16.77 -6.78 4.59
C ASN A 14 18.16 -7.29 4.99
N GLN A 15 18.50 -8.56 4.75
CA GLN A 15 19.87 -9.06 4.93
C GLN A 15 20.81 -8.59 3.81
N PHE A 16 20.27 -8.12 2.70
CA PHE A 16 21.05 -7.64 1.57
C PHE A 16 21.14 -6.12 1.61
N ASP A 17 22.36 -5.59 1.51
CA ASP A 17 22.64 -4.16 1.45
C ASP A 17 22.40 -3.61 0.04
N VAL A 18 21.16 -3.76 -0.44
CA VAL A 18 20.74 -3.37 -1.80
C VAL A 18 19.43 -2.59 -1.75
N PRO A 19 19.23 -1.62 -2.67
CA PRO A 19 17.98 -0.90 -2.77
C PRO A 19 16.88 -1.84 -3.30
N TRP A 20 15.76 -1.93 -2.59
CA TRP A 20 14.61 -2.70 -3.07
C TRP A 20 13.27 -2.05 -2.69
N SER A 21 12.26 -2.29 -3.53
CA SER A 21 10.90 -1.83 -3.35
C SER A 21 9.91 -2.90 -3.78
N ILE A 22 8.72 -2.90 -3.18
CA ILE A 22 7.58 -3.70 -3.62
C ILE A 22 6.42 -2.77 -3.96
N CYS A 23 5.85 -2.96 -5.14
CA CYS A 23 4.68 -2.25 -5.62
C CYS A 23 3.59 -3.24 -6.02
N GLY A 24 2.35 -2.96 -5.66
CA GLY A 24 1.18 -3.71 -6.10
C GLY A 24 0.09 -3.77 -5.05
N ASP A 25 -0.86 -4.68 -5.25
CA ASP A 25 -1.97 -4.91 -4.33
C ASP A 25 -1.52 -5.63 -3.06
N LEU A 26 -1.41 -4.88 -1.96
CA LEU A 26 -1.03 -5.42 -0.66
C LEU A 26 -2.25 -5.85 0.17
N ASN A 27 -3.47 -5.54 -0.27
CA ASN A 27 -4.73 -5.88 0.40
C ASN A 27 -4.78 -5.50 1.91
N ASP A 28 -4.13 -4.41 2.30
CA ASP A 28 -4.09 -3.91 3.69
C ASP A 28 -4.08 -2.37 3.76
N PHE A 29 -4.58 -1.83 4.88
CA PHE A 29 -4.81 -0.39 5.07
C PHE A 29 -3.81 0.20 6.08
N ALA A 30 -3.16 1.30 5.74
CA ALA A 30 -2.38 2.10 6.67
C ALA A 30 -3.21 3.15 7.40
N ALA A 31 -4.37 3.55 6.87
CA ALA A 31 -5.23 4.53 7.51
C ALA A 31 -6.71 4.34 7.14
N PRO A 32 -7.66 4.71 8.02
CA PRO A 32 -9.09 4.68 7.69
C PRO A 32 -9.46 5.55 6.48
N SER A 33 -8.68 6.61 6.21
CA SER A 33 -8.87 7.49 5.05
C SER A 33 -8.63 6.80 3.70
N GLU A 34 -7.95 5.64 3.70
CA GLU A 34 -7.72 4.82 2.50
C GLU A 34 -8.97 4.02 2.08
N HIS A 35 -10.03 4.07 2.87
CA HIS A 35 -11.29 3.39 2.60
C HIS A 35 -12.48 4.34 2.71
N LYS A 36 -13.26 4.43 1.63
CA LYS A 36 -14.50 5.22 1.57
C LYS A 36 -15.67 4.28 1.30
N GLY A 37 -16.60 4.19 2.24
CA GLY A 37 -17.82 3.37 2.13
C GLY A 37 -18.59 3.38 3.46
N LYS A 38 -19.72 2.67 3.52
CA LYS A 38 -20.54 2.59 4.76
C LYS A 38 -19.80 1.96 5.94
N LYS A 39 -18.96 0.96 5.66
CA LYS A 39 -18.21 0.23 6.68
C LYS A 39 -17.03 1.07 7.13
N LYS A 40 -17.01 1.44 8.41
CA LYS A 40 -15.81 2.01 9.05
C LYS A 40 -14.75 0.91 9.16
N GLN A 41 -13.54 1.19 8.69
CA GLN A 41 -12.42 0.28 8.87
C GLN A 41 -11.95 0.30 10.32
N SER A 42 -11.49 -0.86 10.80
CA SER A 42 -10.95 -0.99 12.15
C SER A 42 -9.62 -0.25 12.25
N LEU A 43 -9.53 0.70 13.18
CA LEU A 43 -8.27 1.38 13.51
C LEU A 43 -7.18 0.37 13.93
N THR A 44 -7.58 -0.71 14.62
CA THR A 44 -6.67 -1.78 15.03
C THR A 44 -6.00 -2.45 13.85
N CYS A 45 -6.71 -2.69 12.75
CA CYS A 45 -6.12 -3.25 11.54
C CYS A 45 -5.09 -2.30 10.91
N CYS A 46 -5.38 -0.99 10.92
CA CYS A 46 -4.47 0.02 10.39
C CYS A 46 -3.18 0.09 11.21
N LEU A 47 -3.30 0.06 12.54
CA LEU A 47 -2.14 0.07 13.45
C LEU A 47 -1.27 -1.17 13.28
N LYS A 48 -1.88 -2.36 13.15
CA LYS A 48 -1.14 -3.60 12.87
C LYS A 48 -0.34 -3.53 11.57
N PHE A 49 -0.94 -2.98 10.51
CA PHE A 49 -0.22 -2.84 9.25
C PHE A 49 0.96 -1.88 9.38
N GLN A 50 0.78 -0.74 10.06
CA GLN A 50 1.87 0.19 10.34
C GLN A 50 2.98 -0.44 11.20
N GLU A 51 2.61 -1.25 12.20
CA GLU A 51 3.56 -1.99 13.04
C GLU A 51 4.40 -2.96 12.21
N ASN A 52 3.78 -3.74 11.31
CA ASN A 52 4.50 -4.63 10.42
C ASN A 52 5.48 -3.88 9.51
N LEU A 53 5.08 -2.72 8.97
CA LEU A 53 5.98 -1.89 8.17
C LEU A 53 7.18 -1.40 9.00
N ASN A 54 6.93 -0.98 10.25
CA ASN A 54 7.99 -0.53 11.15
C ASN A 54 8.96 -1.67 11.51
N ILE A 55 8.45 -2.87 11.81
CA ILE A 55 9.27 -4.06 12.08
C ILE A 55 10.14 -4.41 10.87
N CYS A 56 9.57 -4.32 9.67
CA CYS A 56 10.29 -4.58 8.42
C CYS A 56 11.20 -3.42 7.97
N GLY A 57 11.20 -2.28 8.67
CA GLY A 57 11.95 -1.08 8.27
C GLY A 57 11.48 -0.47 6.95
N LEU A 58 10.21 -0.65 6.59
CA LEU A 58 9.63 -0.20 5.32
C LEU A 58 8.78 1.05 5.51
N PHE A 59 8.76 1.89 4.49
CA PHE A 59 7.87 3.04 4.42
C PHE A 59 7.20 3.14 3.06
N GLY A 60 6.05 3.79 3.04
CA GLY A 60 5.35 4.09 1.80
C GLY A 60 6.06 5.20 1.03
N LEU A 61 6.24 5.02 -0.28
CA LEU A 61 6.90 6.00 -1.15
C LEU A 61 6.04 7.24 -1.48
N GLY A 62 4.83 7.33 -0.95
CA GLY A 62 3.83 8.32 -1.37
C GLY A 62 3.28 7.99 -2.76
N PHE A 63 2.42 8.86 -3.29
CA PHE A 63 1.89 8.75 -4.65
C PHE A 63 1.32 10.08 -5.16
N THR A 64 1.24 10.24 -6.47
CA THR A 64 0.44 11.24 -7.19
C THR A 64 -0.73 10.58 -7.91
N GLY A 65 -1.75 11.37 -8.29
CA GLY A 65 -2.92 10.85 -9.00
C GLY A 65 -4.07 10.43 -8.05
N PRO A 66 -4.96 9.51 -8.47
CA PRO A 66 -6.15 9.14 -7.69
C PRO A 66 -5.81 8.51 -6.33
N CYS A 67 -6.50 8.98 -5.28
CA CYS A 67 -6.33 8.45 -3.92
C CYS A 67 -6.86 7.02 -3.72
N PHE A 68 -7.67 6.51 -4.63
CA PHE A 68 -8.27 5.18 -4.57
C PHE A 68 -7.94 4.44 -5.86
N THR A 69 -7.50 3.19 -5.73
CA THR A 69 -7.08 2.35 -6.87
C THR A 69 -8.10 1.26 -7.19
N TRP A 70 -9.05 1.03 -6.28
CA TRP A 70 -10.13 0.08 -6.45
C TRP A 70 -11.51 0.68 -6.11
N THR A 71 -12.55 0.25 -6.81
CA THR A 71 -13.94 0.53 -6.47
C THR A 71 -14.85 -0.62 -6.89
N ASN A 72 -15.90 -0.87 -6.11
CA ASN A 72 -16.95 -1.84 -6.47
C ASN A 72 -17.91 -1.35 -7.57
N CYS A 73 -17.70 -0.14 -8.11
CA CYS A 73 -18.52 0.48 -9.17
C CYS A 73 -20.02 0.64 -8.87
N LEU A 74 -20.46 0.38 -7.63
CA LEU A 74 -21.84 0.61 -7.22
C LEU A 74 -22.11 2.11 -7.05
N LYS A 75 -23.39 2.50 -7.06
CA LYS A 75 -23.82 3.90 -6.96
C LYS A 75 -24.27 4.24 -5.53
N GLY A 76 -24.29 5.53 -5.23
CA GLY A 76 -24.84 6.06 -3.97
C GLY A 76 -24.11 5.55 -2.73
N LEU A 77 -24.87 5.20 -1.70
CA LEU A 77 -24.30 4.77 -0.42
C LEU A 77 -23.67 3.36 -0.49
N GLU A 78 -23.95 2.57 -1.52
CA GLU A 78 -23.32 1.26 -1.74
C GLU A 78 -21.94 1.38 -2.41
N ASN A 79 -21.56 2.58 -2.89
CA ASN A 79 -20.26 2.79 -3.48
C ASN A 79 -19.15 2.64 -2.43
N VAL A 80 -18.22 1.73 -2.71
CA VAL A 80 -17.00 1.54 -1.92
C VAL A 80 -15.80 1.88 -2.81
N LYS A 81 -14.87 2.67 -2.28
CA LYS A 81 -13.59 3.00 -2.90
C LYS A 81 -12.47 2.73 -1.91
N VAL A 82 -11.41 2.11 -2.39
CA VAL A 82 -10.31 1.62 -1.56
C VAL A 82 -8.98 1.88 -2.26
N ARG A 83 -7.95 2.22 -1.49
CA ARG A 83 -6.56 2.19 -1.96
C ARG A 83 -5.95 0.84 -1.60
N LEU A 84 -5.75 0.00 -2.61
CA LEU A 84 -5.18 -1.35 -2.46
C LEU A 84 -3.73 -1.40 -2.95
N ASP A 85 -3.44 -0.68 -4.03
CA ASP A 85 -2.11 -0.62 -4.61
C ASP A 85 -1.24 0.36 -3.84
N ARG A 86 -0.04 -0.11 -3.48
CA ARG A 86 0.93 0.67 -2.71
C ARG A 86 2.33 0.28 -3.13
N CYS A 87 3.24 1.25 -3.06
CA CYS A 87 4.66 1.02 -3.16
C CYS A 87 5.34 1.24 -1.80
N LEU A 88 6.07 0.23 -1.36
CA LEU A 88 6.88 0.22 -0.14
C LEU A 88 8.34 0.07 -0.54
N ALA A 89 9.25 0.66 0.22
CA ALA A 89 10.68 0.50 -0.02
C ALA A 89 11.48 0.49 1.27
N ASN A 90 12.69 -0.08 1.19
CA ASN A 90 13.68 0.04 2.25
C ASN A 90 14.38 1.42 2.19
N PRO A 91 15.08 1.84 3.27
CA PRO A 91 15.75 3.15 3.31
C PRO A 91 16.77 3.36 2.20
N ILE A 92 17.56 2.32 1.89
CA ILE A 92 18.59 2.33 0.85
C ILE A 92 17.99 2.71 -0.51
N TRP A 93 16.79 2.22 -0.83
CA TRP A 93 16.11 2.57 -2.06
C TRP A 93 15.79 4.07 -2.15
N LYS A 94 15.35 4.71 -1.06
CA LYS A 94 15.03 6.14 -1.08
C LYS A 94 16.28 7.01 -1.14
N GLU A 95 17.37 6.57 -0.54
CA GLU A 95 18.68 7.22 -0.68
C GLU A 95 19.20 7.10 -2.11
N THR A 96 18.99 5.94 -2.76
CA THR A 96 19.41 5.69 -4.14
C THR A 96 18.55 6.44 -5.16
N PHE A 97 17.24 6.55 -4.90
CA PHE A 97 16.25 7.14 -5.80
C PHE A 97 15.43 8.24 -5.10
N PRO A 98 16.06 9.37 -4.72
CA PRO A 98 15.39 10.42 -3.93
C PRO A 98 14.24 11.08 -4.69
N ASP A 99 14.36 11.21 -6.01
CA ASP A 99 13.39 11.88 -6.88
C ASP A 99 12.33 10.94 -7.47
N ALA A 100 12.36 9.66 -7.11
CA ALA A 100 11.38 8.71 -7.64
C ALA A 100 9.97 9.02 -7.11
N LEU A 101 9.00 8.95 -8.01
CA LEU A 101 7.59 9.22 -7.76
C LEU A 101 6.75 8.00 -8.14
N VAL A 102 5.74 7.72 -7.34
CA VAL A 102 4.71 6.72 -7.66
C VAL A 102 3.52 7.46 -8.23
N ASN A 103 3.09 7.10 -9.44
CA ASN A 103 1.94 7.71 -10.07
C ASN A 103 0.81 6.70 -10.22
N HIS A 104 -0.31 6.93 -9.54
CA HIS A 104 -1.53 6.18 -9.77
C HIS A 104 -2.15 6.67 -11.07
N LEU A 105 -2.26 5.78 -12.06
CA LEU A 105 -2.88 6.13 -13.33
C LEU A 105 -4.41 6.22 -13.18
N PRO A 106 -5.08 7.16 -13.87
CA PRO A 106 -6.53 7.17 -13.94
C PRO A 106 -7.05 5.86 -14.53
N ARG A 107 -8.15 5.34 -13.98
CA ARG A 107 -8.80 4.11 -14.47
C ARG A 107 -9.42 4.38 -15.84
N THR A 108 -8.68 4.13 -16.92
CA THR A 108 -9.17 4.16 -18.30
C THR A 108 -9.51 2.72 -18.70
N HIS A 109 -10.76 2.31 -18.46
CA HIS A 109 -11.37 1.06 -18.94
C HIS A 109 -10.90 -0.30 -18.38
N SER A 110 -9.94 -0.40 -17.46
CA SER A 110 -9.57 -1.67 -16.82
C SER A 110 -10.04 -1.79 -15.37
N ASP A 111 -10.31 -3.03 -14.92
CA ASP A 111 -10.67 -3.28 -13.52
C ASP A 111 -9.49 -3.23 -12.54
N PHE A 112 -8.27 -3.12 -13.05
CA PHE A 112 -7.03 -3.00 -12.28
C PHE A 112 -6.13 -1.96 -12.94
N VAL A 113 -5.58 -1.04 -12.14
CA VAL A 113 -4.55 -0.10 -12.57
C VAL A 113 -3.23 -0.69 -12.11
N SER A 114 -2.53 -1.36 -13.02
CA SER A 114 -1.14 -1.82 -12.85
C SER A 114 -0.15 -0.70 -13.10
#